data_AF-A0A7J9N7P5-F1
#
_entry.id   AF-A0A7J9N7P5-F1
#
_cell.length_a   1.000
_cell.length_b   1.000
_cell.length_c   1.000
_cell.angle_alpha   90.00
_cell.angle_beta   90.00
_cell.angle_gamma   90.00
#
_symmetry.space_group_name_H-M   'P 1'
#
loop_
_entity.id
_entity.type
_entity.pdbx_description
1 polymer ?
#
loop_
_entity_poly.entity_id
_entity_poly.type
_entity_poly.pdbx_seq_one_letter_code
_entity_poly.pdbx_strand_id
1 'polypeptide(L)' 'MVVLEENKADEESYDLCLVGRVITDSIVNFTSLRNTLADLWHPLRGVSITELESKRILFRFYSEIDLKRVMDGMPLI' A
#
# COMPACT_ATOMS: atom_id res chain seq x y z
N MET A 1 -9.51 42.55 10.12
CA MET A 1 -8.81 41.68 9.17
C MET A 1 -8.29 40.52 9.98
N VAL A 2 -9.07 39.44 10.08
CA VAL A 2 -8.65 38.20 10.73
C VAL A 2 -8.26 37.28 9.59
N VAL A 3 -6.96 37.00 9.49
CA VAL A 3 -6.46 36.00 8.55
C VAL A 3 -6.84 34.67 9.18
N LEU A 4 -7.86 34.02 8.64
CA LEU A 4 -8.16 32.64 9.00
C LEU A 4 -7.08 31.81 8.31
N GLU A 5 -6.10 31.35 9.08
CA GLU A 5 -5.21 30.29 8.64
C GLU A 5 -6.10 29.09 8.28
N GLU A 6 -6.19 28.77 7.00
CA GLU A 6 -6.76 27.52 6.54
C GLU A 6 -5.91 26.40 7.13
N ASN A 7 -6.37 25.81 8.23
CA ASN A 7 -5.99 24.47 8.63
C ASN A 7 -6.44 23.55 7.50
N LYS A 8 -5.56 23.34 6.53
CA LYS A 8 -5.67 22.26 5.55
C LYS A 8 -5.46 20.99 6.37
N ALA A 9 -6.55 20.48 6.94
CA ALA A 9 -6.58 19.09 7.35
C ALA A 9 -6.21 18.31 6.10
N ASP A 10 -5.03 17.70 6.10
CA ASP A 10 -4.63 16.76 5.06
C ASP A 10 -5.71 15.68 5.01
N GLU A 11 -6.64 15.83 4.08
CA GLU A 11 -7.65 14.83 3.82
C GLU A 11 -6.88 13.59 3.39
N GLU A 12 -6.79 12.59 4.27
CA GLU A 12 -6.05 11.36 3.99
C GLU A 12 -6.65 10.69 2.75
N SER A 13 -6.10 10.97 1.57
CA SER A 13 -6.52 10.35 0.33
C SER A 13 -6.06 8.89 0.30
N TYR A 14 -6.95 8.03 -0.16
CA TYR A 14 -6.74 6.60 -0.37
C TYR A 14 -6.68 6.23 -1.86
N ASP A 15 -6.52 7.20 -2.76
CA ASP A 15 -6.59 7.00 -4.22
C ASP A 15 -5.50 6.04 -4.74
N LEU A 16 -4.37 5.95 -4.03
CA LEU A 16 -3.25 5.06 -4.36
C LEU A 16 -3.13 3.86 -3.40
N CYS A 17 -4.24 3.46 -2.77
CA CYS A 17 -4.25 2.35 -1.84
C CYS A 17 -4.90 1.08 -2.42
N LEU A 18 -4.32 -0.07 -2.11
CA LEU A 18 -4.93 -1.39 -2.31
C LEU A 18 -5.06 -2.13 -1.00
N VAL A 19 -6.14 -2.89 -0.87
CA VAL A 19 -6.32 -3.83 0.24
C VAL A 19 -6.27 -5.25 -0.29
N GLY A 20 -5.28 -6.01 0.17
CA GLY A 20 -5.16 -7.44 -0.07
C GLY A 20 -5.61 -8.27 1.13
N ARG A 21 -5.92 -9.55 0.91
CA ARG A 21 -6.16 -10.52 1.98
C ARG A 21 -5.25 -11.73 1.80
N VAL A 22 -4.57 -12.13 2.87
CA VAL A 22 -3.75 -13.35 2.87
C VAL A 22 -4.67 -14.55 3.06
N ILE A 23 -4.74 -15.42 2.05
CA ILE A 23 -5.61 -16.59 2.02
C ILE A 23 -4.80 -17.83 2.43
N THR A 24 -4.63 -18.01 3.73
CA THR A 24 -4.01 -19.20 4.33
C THR A 24 -4.55 -19.43 5.73
N ASP A 25 -4.61 -20.68 6.16
CA ASP A 25 -4.97 -21.04 7.54
C ASP A 25 -3.76 -21.03 8.48
N SER A 26 -2.54 -21.02 7.93
CA SER A 26 -1.30 -20.98 8.72
C SER A 26 -1.03 -19.62 9.35
N ILE A 27 -0.18 -19.62 10.38
CA ILE A 27 0.39 -18.38 10.94
C ILE A 27 1.34 -17.78 9.89
N VAL A 28 1.15 -16.50 9.60
CA VAL A 28 1.93 -15.75 8.61
C VAL A 28 2.99 -14.93 9.34
N ASN A 29 4.25 -15.05 8.91
CA ASN A 29 5.26 -14.07 9.30
C ASN A 29 5.07 -12.81 8.43
N PHE A 30 4.39 -11.80 8.99
CA PHE A 30 4.07 -10.58 8.26
C PHE A 30 5.31 -9.85 7.77
N THR A 31 6.38 -9.78 8.57
CA THR A 31 7.64 -9.14 8.18
C THR A 31 8.24 -9.79 6.94
N SER A 32 8.28 -11.12 6.90
CA SER A 32 8.76 -11.85 5.72
C SER A 32 7.87 -11.62 4.51
N LEU A 33 6.55 -11.77 4.66
CA LEU A 33 5.59 -11.55 3.57
C LEU A 33 5.71 -10.14 2.98
N ARG A 34 5.77 -9.13 3.85
CA ARG A 34 5.93 -7.73 3.49
C ARG A 34 7.18 -7.52 2.64
N ASN A 35 8.33 -7.98 3.12
CA ASN A 35 9.59 -7.81 2.41
C ASN A 35 9.55 -8.52 1.05
N THR A 36 9.02 -9.76 1.00
CA THR A 36 8.84 -10.49 -0.26
C THR A 36 7.96 -9.75 -1.27
N LEU A 37 6.83 -9.16 -0.84
CA LEU A 37 5.94 -8.40 -1.73
C LEU A 37 6.59 -7.10 -2.22
N ALA A 38 7.29 -6.39 -1.35
CA ALA A 38 8.02 -5.17 -1.72
C ALA A 38 9.13 -5.47 -2.74
N ASP A 39 9.87 -6.56 -2.54
CA ASP A 39 10.94 -6.99 -3.44
C ASP A 39 10.38 -7.50 -4.78
N LEU A 40 9.29 -8.27 -4.76
CA LEU A 40 8.66 -8.83 -5.96
C LEU A 40 8.08 -7.77 -6.89
N TRP A 41 7.39 -6.78 -6.35
CA TRP A 41 6.80 -5.70 -7.16
C TRP A 41 7.79 -4.61 -7.52
N HIS A 42 8.89 -4.48 -6.78
CA HIS A 42 9.96 -3.52 -6.99
C HIS A 42 9.46 -2.12 -7.46
N PRO A 43 8.56 -1.48 -6.68
CA PRO A 43 7.89 -0.25 -7.11
C PRO A 43 8.89 0.90 -7.29
N LEU A 44 8.71 1.69 -8.35
CA LEU A 44 9.60 2.78 -8.72
C LEU A 44 9.70 3.85 -7.63
N ARG A 45 8.59 4.12 -6.93
CA ARG A 45 8.51 5.14 -5.87
C ARG A 45 8.35 4.53 -4.48
N GLY A 46 8.54 3.22 -4.36
CA GLY A 46 8.33 2.52 -3.11
C GLY A 46 6.86 2.23 -2.83
N VAL A 47 6.63 1.50 -1.74
CA VAL A 47 5.29 1.16 -1.23
C VAL A 47 5.37 1.10 0.30
N SER A 48 4.37 1.66 0.97
CA SER A 48 4.16 1.40 2.40
C SER A 48 3.19 0.25 2.55
N ILE A 49 3.55 -0.72 3.40
CA ILE A 49 2.77 -1.93 3.60
C ILE A 49 2.43 -2.03 5.09
N THR A 50 1.14 -2.01 5.41
CA THR A 50 0.63 -2.02 6.78
C THR A 50 -0.27 -3.23 7.00
N GLU A 51 -0.03 -3.97 8.08
CA GLU A 51 -0.92 -5.05 8.49
C GLU A 51 -2.22 -4.47 9.03
N LEU A 52 -3.33 -5.03 8.57
CA LEU A 52 -4.66 -4.75 9.10
C LEU A 52 -5.20 -6.01 9.79
N GLU A 53 -6.29 -5.85 10.54
CA GLU A 53 -6.97 -6.99 11.14
C GLU A 53 -7.48 -8.00 10.10
N SER A 54 -7.75 -9.24 10.55
CA SER A 54 -8.35 -10.31 9.74
C SER A 54 -7.52 -10.73 8.51
N LYS A 55 -6.19 -10.78 8.66
CA LYS A 55 -5.25 -11.16 7.58
C LYS A 55 -5.35 -10.24 6.36
N ARG A 56 -5.70 -8.97 6.56
CA ARG A 56 -5.73 -7.95 5.51
C ARG A 56 -4.45 -7.15 5.52
N ILE A 57 -4.08 -6.62 4.36
CA ILE A 57 -2.87 -5.82 4.18
C ILE A 57 -3.26 -4.58 3.38
N LEU A 58 -2.86 -3.42 3.87
CA LEU A 58 -2.94 -2.16 3.15
C LEU A 58 -1.62 -1.91 2.44
N PHE A 59 -1.69 -1.69 1.13
CA PHE A 59 -0.58 -1.23 0.31
C PHE A 59 -0.86 0.22 -0.08
N ARG A 60 0.00 1.15 0.32
CA ARG A 60 -0.03 2.55 -0.11
C ARG A 60 1.11 2.78 -1.10
N PHE A 61 0.75 3.00 -2.35
CA PHE A 61 1.69 3.35 -3.40
C PHE A 61 1.90 4.86 -3.45
N TYR A 62 3.04 5.26 -4.01
CA TYR A 62 3.41 6.67 -4.20
C TYR A 62 3.46 7.06 -5.69
N SER A 63 2.87 6.22 -6.54
CA SER A 63 2.83 6.37 -8.00
C SER A 63 1.65 5.59 -8.57
N GLU A 64 0.83 6.24 -9.40
CA GLU A 64 -0.23 5.58 -10.18
C GLU A 64 0.32 4.47 -11.08
N ILE A 65 1.53 4.63 -11.59
CA ILE A 65 2.19 3.64 -12.45
C ILE A 65 2.48 2.36 -11.65
N ASP A 66 2.97 2.50 -10.42
CA ASP A 66 3.27 1.35 -9.55
C ASP A 66 1.97 0.61 -9.18
N LEU A 67 0.93 1.36 -8.81
CA LEU A 67 -0.40 0.81 -8.56
C LEU A 67 -0.93 0.04 -9.77
N LYS A 68 -0.89 0.66 -10.95
CA LYS A 68 -1.40 0.07 -12.19
C LYS A 68 -0.66 -1.21 -12.56
N ARG A 69 0.67 -1.25 -12.44
CA ARG A 69 1.48 -2.46 -12.71
C ARG A 69 1.06 -3.64 -11.84
N VAL A 70 0.83 -3.39 -10.55
CA VAL A 70 0.37 -4.40 -9.60
C VAL A 70 -1.04 -4.88 -9.96
N MET A 71 -1.96 -3.96 -10.28
CA MET A 71 -3.33 -4.28 -10.67
C MET A 71 -3.44 -5.04 -12.01
N ASP A 72 -2.54 -4.74 -12.95
CA ASP A 72 -2.47 -5.42 -14.25
C ASP A 72 -1.81 -6.82 -14.14
N GLY A 73 -1.46 -7.25 -12.92
CA GLY A 73 -1.02 -8.63 -12.64
C GLY A 73 0.39 -8.94 -13.10
N MET A 74 1.24 -7.94 -13.32
CA MET A 74 2.64 -8.16 -13.65
C MET A 74 3.49 -8.31 -12.37
N PRO A 75 3.99 -9.51 -12.02
CA PRO A 75 5.23 -9.58 -11.26
C PRO A 75 6.34 -9.15 -12.24
N LEU A 76 7.06 -8.08 -11.91
CA LEU A 76 8.09 -7.54 -12.80
C LEU A 76 9.18 -8.60 -13.00
N ILE A 77 9.31 -9.08 -14.24
CA ILE A 77 10.61 -9.44 -14.83
C ILE A 77 11.19 -8.15 -15.42
#